data_AF-A0A967GEW6-F1
#
_entry.id   AF-A0A967GEW6-F1
#
_cell.length_a   1.000
_cell.length_b   1.000
_cell.length_c   1.000
_cell.angle_alpha   90.00
_cell.angle_beta   90.00
_cell.angle_gamma   90.00
#
_symmetry.space_group_name_H-M   'P 1'
#
loop_
_entity.id
_entity.type
_entity.pdbx_description
1 polymer ?
#
loop_
_entity_poly.entity_id
_entity_poly.type
_entity_poly.pdbx_seq_one_letter_code
_entity_poly.pdbx_strand_id
1 'polypeptide(L)' 'MNLTWDERYAVGVRHLDDDHRDLIALANTLIGTVEQGADVEQARDALENLVELALAHFEAEERVLSECDYPDLREH' A
#
# COMPACT_ATOMS: atom_id res chain seq x y z
N MET A 1 2.13 -15.96 -6.96
CA MET A 1 3.12 -14.88 -7.20
C MET A 1 3.28 -14.15 -5.87
N ASN A 2 4.47 -13.69 -5.50
CA ASN A 2 4.67 -13.05 -4.19
C ASN A 2 5.54 -11.80 -4.34
N LEU A 3 5.03 -10.65 -3.90
CA LEU A 3 5.75 -9.40 -3.81
C LEU A 3 6.64 -9.43 -2.57
N THR A 4 7.88 -8.96 -2.68
CA THR A 4 8.83 -8.93 -1.56
C THR A 4 9.28 -7.50 -1.35
N TRP A 5 9.21 -7.04 -0.09
CA TRP A 5 9.80 -5.76 0.28
C TRP A 5 11.31 -5.80 0.07
N ASP A 6 11.84 -4.74 -0.54
CA ASP A 6 13.27 -4.49 -0.69
C ASP A 6 13.53 -3.09 -0.15
N GLU A 7 14.61 -2.91 0.61
CA GLU A 7 14.98 -1.63 1.22
C GLU A 7 15.17 -0.50 0.19
N ARG A 8 15.35 -0.82 -1.10
CA ARG A 8 15.36 0.17 -2.19
C ARG A 8 14.03 0.93 -2.37
N TYR A 9 12.93 0.43 -1.82
CA TYR A 9 11.61 1.07 -1.87
C TYR A 9 11.43 2.08 -0.73
N ALA A 10 12.33 2.11 0.25
CA ALA A 10 12.26 3.05 1.35
C ALA A 10 12.46 4.49 0.87
N VAL A 11 11.59 5.38 1.32
CA VAL A 11 11.67 6.84 1.09
C VAL A 11 12.33 7.56 2.28
N GLY A 12 12.65 6.83 3.35
CA GLY A 12 13.36 7.35 4.53
C GLY A 12 12.43 8.02 5.55
N VAL A 13 11.12 7.99 5.31
CA VAL A 13 10.09 8.44 6.23
C VAL A 13 9.46 7.20 6.86
N ARG A 14 9.86 6.89 8.09
CA ARG A 14 9.56 5.61 8.74
C ARG A 14 8.09 5.17 8.63
N HIS A 15 7.14 6.06 8.86
CA HIS A 15 5.72 5.69 8.82
C HIS A 15 5.25 5.35 7.40
N LEU A 16 5.72 6.06 6.37
CA LEU A 16 5.44 5.74 4.97
C LEU A 16 6.12 4.42 4.55
N ASP A 17 7.35 4.18 5.03
CA ASP A 17 8.04 2.91 4.78
C ASP A 17 7.32 1.72 5.44
N ASP A 18 6.75 1.92 6.63
CA ASP A 18 5.94 0.93 7.33
C ASP A 18 4.63 0.67 6.56
N ASP A 19 3.93 1.73 6.10
CA ASP A 19 2.74 1.60 5.25
C ASP A 19 3.03 0.83 3.95
N HIS A 20 4.15 1.10 3.27
CA HIS A 20 4.53 0.36 2.07
C HIS A 20 4.73 -1.14 2.32
N ARG A 21 5.31 -1.52 3.47
CA ARG A 21 5.49 -2.93 3.86
C ARG A 21 4.13 -3.60 4.08
N ASP A 22 3.22 -2.91 4.74
CA ASP A 22 1.87 -3.40 5.00
C ASP A 22 1.04 -3.52 3.71
N LEU A 23 1.17 -2.56 2.78
CA LEU A 23 0.58 -2.64 1.44
C LEU A 23 1.06 -3.88 0.67
N ILE A 24 2.37 -4.18 0.72
CA ILE A 24 2.91 -5.41 0.11
C ILE A 24 2.32 -6.66 0.79
N ALA A 25 2.20 -6.67 2.11
CA ALA A 25 1.63 -7.80 2.84
C ALA A 25 0.15 -8.05 2.49
N LEU A 26 -0.65 -6.99 2.40
CA LEU A 26 -2.06 -7.06 1.98
C LEU A 26 -2.19 -7.47 0.51
N ALA A 27 -1.34 -6.95 -0.37
CA ALA A 27 -1.31 -7.36 -1.78
C ALA A 27 -0.99 -8.86 -1.92
N ASN A 28 -0.02 -9.37 -1.15
CA ASN A 28 0.28 -10.80 -1.11
C ASN A 28 -0.87 -11.64 -0.56
N THR A 29 -1.60 -11.11 0.42
CA THR A 29 -2.80 -11.76 0.96
C THR A 29 -3.88 -11.88 -0.11
N LEU A 30 -4.17 -10.79 -0.83
CA LEU A 30 -5.11 -10.80 -1.96
C LEU A 30 -4.68 -11.80 -3.06
N ILE A 31 -3.40 -11.78 -3.46
CA ILE A 31 -2.87 -12.72 -4.46
C ILE A 31 -3.07 -14.16 -3.98
N GLY A 32 -2.71 -14.46 -2.73
CA GLY A 32 -2.87 -15.79 -2.14
C GLY A 32 -4.33 -16.25 -2.09
N THR A 33 -5.25 -15.37 -1.70
CA THR A 33 -6.70 -15.63 -1.66
C THR A 33 -7.21 -16.02 -3.05
N VAL A 34 -6.82 -15.27 -4.09
CA VAL A 34 -7.23 -15.55 -5.48
C VAL A 34 -6.59 -16.85 -6.00
N GLU A 35 -5.30 -17.06 -5.76
CA GLU A 35 -4.58 -18.26 -6.22
C GLU A 35 -5.08 -19.56 -5.58
N GLN A 36 -5.61 -19.49 -4.36
CA GLN A 36 -6.19 -20.64 -3.66
C GLN A 36 -7.64 -20.96 -4.10
N GLY A 37 -8.22 -20.17 -5.02
CA GLY A 37 -9.59 -20.36 -5.48
C GLY A 37 -10.63 -20.06 -4.39
N ALA A 38 -10.32 -19.11 -3.50
CA ALA A 38 -11.27 -18.59 -2.52
C ALA A 38 -12.53 -18.03 -3.20
N ASP A 39 -13.61 -17.94 -2.45
CA ASP A 39 -14.84 -17.37 -2.99
C ASP A 39 -14.74 -15.84 -3.21
N VAL A 40 -15.73 -15.31 -3.91
CA VAL A 40 -15.77 -13.88 -4.27
C VAL A 40 -15.83 -12.98 -3.04
N GLU A 41 -16.44 -13.44 -1.95
CA GLU A 41 -16.56 -12.64 -0.72
C GLU A 41 -15.19 -12.50 -0.04
N GLN A 42 -14.45 -13.60 0.10
CA GLN A 42 -13.11 -13.57 0.66
C GLN A 42 -12.14 -12.73 -0.17
N ALA A 43 -12.23 -12.82 -1.50
CA ALA A 43 -11.43 -11.98 -2.39
C ALA A 43 -11.81 -10.50 -2.30
N ARG A 44 -13.09 -10.19 -2.14
CA ARG A 44 -13.59 -8.82 -1.93
C ARG A 44 -13.05 -8.25 -0.62
N ASP A 45 -13.16 -8.97 0.48
CA ASP A 45 -12.71 -8.49 1.79
C ASP A 45 -11.19 -8.25 1.81
N ALA A 46 -10.40 -9.11 1.15
CA ALA A 46 -8.96 -8.90 1.00
C ALA A 46 -8.64 -7.65 0.16
N LEU A 47 -9.41 -7.40 -0.90
CA LEU A 47 -9.27 -6.20 -1.73
C LEU A 47 -9.67 -4.93 -0.97
N GLU A 48 -10.77 -4.96 -0.21
CA GLU A 48 -11.24 -3.83 0.59
C GLU A 48 -10.18 -3.39 1.60
N ASN A 49 -9.57 -4.33 2.32
CA ASN A 49 -8.48 -4.03 3.26
C ASN A 49 -7.28 -3.36 2.56
N LEU A 50 -6.89 -3.86 1.38
CA LEU A 50 -5.79 -3.29 0.60
C LEU A 50 -6.11 -1.85 0.15
N VAL A 51 -7.33 -1.62 -0.34
CA VAL A 51 -7.79 -0.30 -0.81
C VAL A 51 -7.87 0.69 0.35
N GLU A 52 -8.39 0.27 1.51
CA GLU A 52 -8.47 1.13 2.69
C GLU A 52 -7.09 1.62 3.14
N LEU A 53 -6.11 0.73 3.23
CA LEU A 53 -4.74 1.12 3.58
C LEU A 53 -4.11 2.00 2.50
N ALA A 54 -4.33 1.72 1.21
CA ALA A 54 -3.77 2.53 0.13
C ALA A 54 -4.29 3.96 0.16
N LEU A 55 -5.59 4.16 0.41
CA LEU A 55 -6.17 5.50 0.54
C LEU A 55 -5.58 6.26 1.74
N ALA A 56 -5.46 5.61 2.89
CA ALA A 56 -4.87 6.22 4.08
C ALA A 56 -3.37 6.57 3.88
N HIS A 57 -2.63 5.70 3.19
CA HIS A 57 -1.23 5.91 2.86
C HIS A 57 -1.04 7.12 1.93
N PHE A 58 -1.83 7.23 0.86
CA PHE A 58 -1.75 8.37 -0.06
C PHE A 58 -2.08 9.70 0.65
N GLU A 59 -3.09 9.72 1.51
CA GLU A 59 -3.39 10.92 2.32
C GLU A 59 -2.20 11.30 3.24
N ALA A 60 -1.55 10.31 3.86
CA ALA A 60 -0.38 10.53 4.71
C ALA A 60 0.83 11.06 3.91
N GLU A 61 1.08 10.50 2.73
CA GLU A 61 2.17 10.91 1.83
C GLU A 61 1.94 12.33 1.29
N GLU A 62 0.74 12.62 0.77
CA GLU A 62 0.38 13.96 0.30
C GLU A 62 0.51 15.01 1.41
N ARG A 63 0.17 14.66 2.66
CA ARG A 63 0.38 15.56 3.80
C ARG A 63 1.86 15.84 4.03
N VAL A 64 2.73 14.84 3.99
CA VAL A 64 4.19 15.01 4.12
C VAL A 64 4.74 15.87 2.98
N LEU A 65 4.35 15.58 1.74
CA LEU A 65 4.76 16.32 0.55
C LEU A 65 4.31 17.79 0.60
N SER A 66 3.10 18.05 1.09
CA SER A 66 2.56 19.40 1.31
C SER A 66 3.32 20.16 2.40
N GLU A 67 3.61 19.51 3.53
CA GLU A 67 4.36 20.12 4.65
C GLU A 67 5.80 20.55 4.25
N CYS A 68 6.37 19.96 3.20
CA CYS A 68 7.69 20.32 2.70
C CYS A 68 7.68 21.12 1.39
N ASP A 69 6.53 21.67 0.97
CA ASP A 69 6.37 22.44 -0.28
C ASP A 69 6.90 21.68 -1.51
N TYR A 70 6.60 20.37 -1.61
CA TYR A 70 7.07 19.54 -2.72
C TYR A 70 6.57 20.10 -4.07
N PRO A 71 7.46 20.42 -5.03
CA PRO A 71 7.09 21.13 -6.25
C PRO A 71 6.03 20.44 -7.11
N ASP A 72 6.02 19.11 -7.10
CA ASP A 72 5.19 18.29 -8.00
C ASP A 72 4.01 17.62 -7.26
N LEU A 73 3.62 18.14 -6.09
CA LEU A 73 2.54 17.57 -5.26
C LEU A 73 1.22 17.35 -6.03
N ARG A 74 0.93 18.20 -7.02
CA ARG A 74 -0.32 18.11 -7.79
C ARG A 74 -0.33 16.93 -8.76
N GLU A 75 0.85 16.48 -9.21
CA GLU A 75 1.01 15.44 -10.23
C GLU A 75 1.28 14.06 -9.62
N HIS A 76 1.78 14.04 -8.38
CA HIS A 76 1.96 12.85 -7.54
C HIS A 76 0.63 12.15 -7.28
#